data_AF-A0A3N9NKW8-F1
#
_entry.id   AF-A0A3N9NKW8-F1
#
_cell.length_a   1.000
_cell.length_b   1.000
_cell.length_c   1.000
_cell.angle_alpha   90.00
_cell.angle_beta   90.00
_cell.angle_gamma   90.00
#
_symmetry.space_group_name_H-M   'P 1'
#
loop_
_entity.id
_entity.type
_entity.pdbx_description
1 polymer ?
#
loop_
_entity_poly.entity_id
_entity_poly.type
_entity_poly.pdbx_seq_one_letter_code
_entity_poly.pdbx_strand_id
1 'polypeptide(L)'
;MNKRIALVGFIVLLCACAENEKGHGIMFKDDVAFLRKYADVLVLTKDGRAQIAVVPGLQGRIMTSTADGGDGLSFGWINRELIASGENNRHMNAFGGEDRFWLGPEGGQFSIFFKKGDPFDL
;
A
#
# COMPACT_ATOMS: atom_id res chain seq x y z
N MET A 1 43.01 38.32 1.17
CA MET A 1 41.85 37.42 1.34
C MET A 1 42.35 36.11 1.95
N ASN A 2 41.99 35.81 3.20
CA ASN A 2 42.57 34.68 3.94
C ASN A 2 42.10 33.34 3.35
N LYS A 3 43.05 32.52 2.88
CA LYS A 3 42.77 31.18 2.31
C LYS A 3 41.95 30.28 3.26
N ARG A 4 42.04 30.51 4.58
CA ARG A 4 41.25 29.82 5.61
C ARG A 4 39.76 30.23 5.62
N ILE A 5 39.45 31.48 5.30
CA ILE A 5 38.07 31.98 5.22
C ILE A 5 37.39 31.45 3.95
N ALA A 6 38.14 31.39 2.83
CA ALA A 6 37.66 30.78 1.59
C ALA A 6 37.39 29.27 1.73
N LEU A 7 38.23 28.54 2.48
CA LEU A 7 38.07 27.11 2.72
C LEU A 7 36.85 26.79 3.60
N VAL A 8 36.61 27.57 4.65
CA VAL A 8 35.43 27.41 5.53
C VAL A 8 34.13 27.74 4.76
N GLY A 9 34.14 28.77 3.92
CA GLY A 9 33.00 29.10 3.05
C GLY A 9 32.67 27.99 2.05
N PHE A 10 33.67 27.28 1.54
CA PHE A 10 33.49 26.19 0.57
C PHE A 10 32.91 24.91 1.22
N ILE A 11 33.28 24.60 2.46
CA ILE A 11 32.75 23.44 3.21
C ILE A 11 31.28 23.66 3.59
N VAL A 12 30.88 24.88 3.96
CA VAL A 12 29.49 25.21 4.27
C VAL A 12 28.58 25.09 3.03
N LEU A 13 29.11 25.38 1.83
CA LEU A 13 28.37 25.23 0.58
C LEU A 13 28.11 23.76 0.20
N LEU A 14 29.05 22.85 0.53
CA LEU A 14 28.92 21.42 0.25
C LEU A 14 27.90 20.71 1.15
N CYS A 15 27.70 21.17 2.39
CA CYS A 15 26.68 20.62 3.29
C CYS A 15 25.25 21.11 2.98
N ALA A 16 25.07 22.18 2.21
CA ALA A 16 23.75 22.72 1.85
C ALA A 16 23.06 21.90 0.74
N CYS A 17 23.78 20.99 0.08
CA CYS A 17 23.25 20.07 -0.93
C CYS A 17 22.93 18.68 -0.38
N ALA A 18 22.95 18.49 0.95
CA ALA A 18 22.37 17.28 1.54
C ALA A 18 20.85 17.35 1.33
N GLU A 19 20.37 16.73 0.25
CA GLU A 19 18.95 16.50 0.03
C GLU A 19 18.37 15.86 1.29
N ASN A 20 17.36 16.53 1.82
CA ASN A 20 16.53 16.01 2.88
C ASN A 20 15.85 14.76 2.29
N GLU A 21 16.21 13.56 2.73
CA GLU A 21 15.50 12.32 2.38
C GLU A 21 14.07 12.40 2.95
N LYS A 22 13.22 13.17 2.27
CA LYS A 22 11.77 13.02 2.37
C LYS A 22 11.52 11.60 1.90
N GLY A 23 11.07 10.74 2.82
CA GLY A 23 10.93 9.30 2.61
C GLY A 23 10.44 9.01 1.19
N HIS A 24 11.30 8.39 0.39
CA HIS A 24 10.90 7.91 -0.93
C HIS A 24 9.66 7.02 -0.71
N GLY A 25 8.55 7.37 -1.36
CA GLY A 25 7.35 6.55 -1.31
C GLY A 25 7.67 5.11 -1.77
N ILE A 26 6.86 4.15 -1.35
CA ILE A 26 7.07 2.75 -1.73
C ILE A 26 6.85 2.61 -3.23
N MET A 27 7.71 1.86 -3.93
CA MET A 27 7.53 1.59 -5.36
C MET A 27 6.50 0.48 -5.57
N PHE A 28 5.77 0.54 -6.68
CA PHE A 28 4.74 -0.44 -7.01
C PHE A 28 5.28 -1.88 -7.02
N LYS A 29 6.47 -2.10 -7.59
CA LYS A 29 7.13 -3.42 -7.59
C LYS A 29 7.41 -3.94 -6.18
N ASP A 30 7.69 -3.06 -5.22
CA ASP A 30 8.03 -3.44 -3.85
C ASP A 30 6.79 -3.89 -3.08
N ASP A 31 5.65 -3.23 -3.32
CA ASP A 31 4.35 -3.67 -2.79
C ASP A 31 3.89 -4.98 -3.45
N VAL A 32 4.01 -5.11 -4.77
CA VAL A 32 3.71 -6.39 -5.46
C VAL A 32 4.59 -7.53 -4.93
N ALA A 33 5.88 -7.29 -4.75
CA ALA A 33 6.81 -8.28 -4.22
C ALA A 33 6.50 -8.64 -2.76
N PHE A 34 6.10 -7.67 -1.94
CA PHE A 34 5.64 -7.92 -0.57
C PHE A 34 4.36 -8.78 -0.56
N LEU A 35 3.34 -8.37 -1.31
CA LEU A 35 2.05 -9.06 -1.35
C LEU A 35 2.18 -10.51 -1.83
N ARG A 36 3.02 -10.76 -2.84
CA ARG A 36 3.27 -12.11 -3.39
C ARG A 36 3.88 -13.10 -2.39
N LYS A 37 4.43 -12.63 -1.27
CA LYS A 37 4.89 -13.53 -0.19
C LYS A 37 3.74 -14.14 0.60
N TYR A 38 2.56 -13.51 0.60
CA TYR A 38 1.45 -13.83 1.49
C TYR A 38 0.13 -14.09 0.77
N ALA A 39 0.01 -13.71 -0.50
CA ALA A 39 -1.20 -13.90 -1.30
C ALA A 39 -0.91 -14.01 -2.80
N ASP A 40 -1.86 -14.58 -3.54
CA ASP A 40 -1.87 -14.52 -5.00
C ASP A 40 -2.17 -13.09 -5.48
N VAL A 41 -1.31 -12.54 -6.33
CA VAL A 41 -1.42 -11.18 -6.87
C VAL A 41 -1.54 -11.21 -8.37
N LEU A 42 -2.67 -10.71 -8.88
CA LEU A 42 -2.86 -10.43 -10.30
C LEU A 42 -2.43 -8.98 -10.57
N VAL A 43 -1.47 -8.81 -11.48
CA VAL A 43 -1.09 -7.47 -11.97
C VAL A 43 -1.75 -7.25 -13.31
N LEU A 44 -2.69 -6.32 -13.36
CA LEU A 44 -3.29 -5.84 -14.60
C LEU A 44 -2.48 -4.65 -15.10
N THR A 45 -2.24 -4.57 -16.41
CA THR A 45 -1.43 -3.50 -16.98
C THR A 45 -1.98 -3.02 -18.31
N LYS A 46 -1.83 -1.72 -18.56
CA LYS A 46 -1.98 -1.10 -19.88
C LYS A 46 -0.63 -0.48 -20.27
N ASP A 47 -0.08 -0.93 -21.38
CA ASP A 47 1.17 -0.44 -21.99
C ASP A 47 2.40 -0.48 -21.05
N GLY A 48 2.37 -1.32 -20.01
CA GLY A 48 3.46 -1.46 -19.03
C GLY A 48 3.58 -0.33 -18.01
N ARG A 49 2.85 0.79 -18.18
CA ARG A 49 2.91 1.96 -17.31
C ARG A 49 1.77 2.02 -16.29
N ALA A 50 0.53 2.02 -16.77
CA ALA A 50 -0.62 1.97 -15.86
C ALA A 50 -0.75 0.53 -15.35
N GLN A 51 -0.62 0.32 -14.04
CA GLN A 51 -0.71 -1.00 -13.44
C GLN A 51 -1.59 -1.00 -12.20
N ILE A 52 -2.25 -2.13 -11.95
CA ILE A 52 -3.09 -2.37 -10.77
C ILE A 52 -2.74 -3.74 -10.21
N ALA A 53 -2.45 -3.80 -8.91
CA ALA A 53 -2.24 -5.03 -8.16
C ALA A 53 -3.54 -5.44 -7.46
N VAL A 54 -4.12 -6.57 -7.88
CA VAL A 54 -5.37 -7.12 -7.36
C VAL A 54 -5.07 -8.39 -6.59
N VAL A 55 -5.67 -8.56 -5.41
CA VAL A 55 -5.60 -9.80 -4.63
C VAL A 55 -6.98 -10.47 -4.63
N PRO A 56 -7.18 -11.52 -5.46
CA PRO A 56 -8.47 -12.20 -5.56
C PRO A 56 -8.95 -12.77 -4.22
N GLY A 57 -8.03 -13.34 -3.43
CA GLY A 57 -8.33 -13.92 -2.11
C GLY A 57 -8.85 -12.92 -1.08
N LEU A 58 -8.69 -11.61 -1.32
CA LEU A 58 -9.22 -10.54 -0.48
C LEU A 58 -10.49 -9.91 -1.06
N GLN A 59 -11.38 -10.74 -1.64
CA GLN A 59 -12.61 -10.30 -2.32
C GLN A 59 -12.33 -9.42 -3.54
N GLY A 60 -11.31 -9.79 -4.33
CA GLY A 60 -10.94 -9.02 -5.53
C GLY A 60 -10.45 -7.60 -5.22
N ARG A 61 -9.89 -7.39 -4.02
CA ARG A 61 -9.42 -6.08 -3.57
C ARG A 61 -8.29 -5.56 -4.46
N ILE A 62 -8.38 -4.29 -4.80
CA ILE A 62 -7.28 -3.54 -5.42
C ILE A 62 -6.37 -3.08 -4.27
N MET A 63 -5.18 -3.67 -4.19
CA MET A 63 -4.22 -3.35 -3.12
C MET A 63 -3.49 -2.05 -3.42
N THR A 64 -3.08 -1.87 -4.68
CA THR A 64 -2.49 -0.61 -5.11
C THR A 64 -2.49 -0.47 -6.63
N SER A 65 -2.30 0.75 -7.13
CA SER A 65 -2.07 1.10 -8.52
C SER A 65 -0.83 1.99 -8.69
N THR A 66 -0.39 2.14 -9.93
CA THR A 66 0.67 3.07 -10.33
C THR A 66 0.45 3.56 -11.76
N ALA A 67 1.02 4.72 -12.08
CA ALA A 67 0.98 5.34 -13.40
C ALA A 67 2.30 5.22 -14.18
N ASP A 68 3.38 4.75 -13.55
CA ASP A 68 4.74 4.77 -14.12
C ASP A 68 5.44 3.40 -14.09
N GLY A 69 4.65 2.33 -14.17
CA GLY A 69 5.13 0.95 -14.19
C GLY A 69 5.72 0.50 -12.85
N GLY A 70 6.47 -0.59 -12.86
CA GLY A 70 6.98 -1.21 -11.63
C GLY A 70 7.85 -0.30 -10.78
N ASP A 71 8.58 0.63 -11.41
CA ASP A 71 9.44 1.61 -10.76
C ASP A 71 8.70 2.91 -10.39
N GLY A 72 7.40 3.00 -10.65
CA GLY A 72 6.55 4.10 -10.22
C GLY A 72 6.16 4.00 -8.75
N LEU A 73 5.73 5.12 -8.19
CA LEU A 73 5.15 5.16 -6.84
C LEU A 73 3.92 4.25 -6.75
N SER A 74 3.83 3.55 -5.63
CA SER A 74 2.65 2.82 -5.19
C SER A 74 1.69 3.78 -4.51
N PHE A 75 0.43 3.82 -4.94
CA PHE A 75 -0.55 4.78 -4.43
C PHE A 75 -1.35 4.25 -3.24
N GLY A 76 -1.29 2.95 -2.96
CA GLY A 76 -2.15 2.27 -2.01
C GLY A 76 -1.50 2.17 -0.64
N TRP A 77 -2.30 2.31 0.41
CA TRP A 77 -1.86 1.96 1.75
C TRP A 77 -2.03 0.46 2.00
N ILE A 78 -0.97 -0.21 2.44
CA ILE A 78 -0.96 -1.66 2.72
C ILE A 78 -0.60 -1.89 4.18
N ASN A 79 -1.43 -2.62 4.91
CA ASN A 79 -1.15 -3.01 6.29
C ASN A 79 -0.21 -4.22 6.30
N ARG A 80 1.09 -3.94 6.25
CA ARG A 80 2.13 -4.95 6.08
C ARG A 80 2.22 -5.89 7.28
N GLU A 81 2.04 -5.36 8.49
CA GLU A 81 2.08 -6.14 9.73
C GLU A 81 0.95 -7.16 9.77
N LEU A 82 -0.29 -6.74 9.45
CA LEU A 82 -1.44 -7.66 9.43
C LEU A 82 -1.33 -8.70 8.32
N ILE A 83 -0.88 -8.31 7.12
CA ILE A 83 -0.72 -9.26 6.02
C ILE A 83 0.37 -10.29 6.35
N ALA A 84 1.48 -9.85 6.94
CA ALA A 84 2.58 -10.73 7.31
C ALA A 84 2.27 -11.64 8.50
N SER A 85 1.37 -11.25 9.41
CA SER A 85 0.97 -12.12 10.52
C SER A 85 0.16 -13.33 10.06
N GLY A 86 -0.55 -13.22 8.93
CA GLY A 86 -1.48 -14.25 8.46
C GLY A 86 -2.69 -14.43 9.37
N GLU A 87 -2.89 -13.55 10.35
CA GLU A 87 -3.96 -13.62 11.32
C GLU A 87 -5.20 -12.87 10.82
N ASN A 88 -6.36 -13.54 10.90
CA ASN A 88 -7.65 -12.91 10.67
C ASN A 88 -8.35 -12.62 12.00
N ASN A 89 -8.59 -11.34 12.27
CA ASN A 89 -9.49 -10.88 13.31
C ASN A 89 -10.93 -11.25 12.95
N ARG A 90 -11.69 -11.73 13.95
CA ARG A 90 -13.10 -12.15 13.79
C ARG A 90 -14.05 -11.00 13.45
N HIS A 91 -13.69 -9.78 13.81
CA HIS A 91 -14.53 -8.59 13.61
C HIS A 91 -14.13 -7.85 12.34
N MET A 92 -12.86 -7.47 12.19
CA MET A 92 -12.42 -6.68 11.05
C MET A 92 -10.93 -6.87 10.74
N ASN A 93 -10.61 -7.05 9.46
CA ASN A 93 -9.24 -7.14 8.97
C ASN A 93 -8.92 -5.93 8.09
N ALA A 94 -8.19 -4.96 8.67
CA ALA A 94 -7.80 -3.73 7.99
C ALA A 94 -6.56 -3.95 7.09
N PHE A 95 -6.70 -4.79 6.06
CA PHE A 95 -5.61 -5.11 5.12
C PHE A 95 -5.08 -3.90 4.32
N GLY A 96 -5.86 -2.82 4.27
CA GLY A 96 -5.60 -1.67 3.40
C GLY A 96 -6.15 -1.89 2.00
N GLY A 97 -5.48 -1.32 1.00
CA GLY A 97 -5.91 -1.28 -0.39
C GLY A 97 -6.56 0.04 -0.79
N GLU A 98 -6.60 0.29 -2.09
CA GLU A 98 -7.23 1.48 -2.68
C GLU A 98 -8.73 1.28 -2.90
N ASP A 99 -9.16 0.05 -3.18
CA ASP A 99 -10.56 -0.26 -3.42
C ASP A 99 -10.89 -1.72 -3.07
N ARG A 100 -12.14 -1.95 -2.68
CA ARG A 100 -12.71 -3.27 -2.45
C ARG A 100 -14.15 -3.27 -2.91
N PHE A 101 -14.49 -4.31 -3.66
CA PHE A 101 -15.86 -4.62 -3.99
C PHE A 101 -16.69 -4.83 -2.71
N TRP A 102 -17.81 -4.10 -2.54
CA TRP A 102 -18.67 -4.20 -1.37
C TRP A 102 -20.07 -4.66 -1.76
N LEU A 103 -20.67 -5.52 -0.95
CA LEU A 103 -22.01 -6.05 -1.18
C LEU A 103 -22.86 -5.81 0.07
N GLY A 104 -24.12 -5.43 -0.14
CA GLY A 104 -25.08 -5.15 0.93
C GLY A 104 -26.16 -6.24 1.04
N PRO A 105 -26.88 -6.29 2.17
CA PRO A 105 -26.71 -5.45 3.36
C PRO A 105 -25.44 -5.81 4.13
N GLU A 106 -24.73 -4.81 4.65
CA GLU A 106 -23.46 -5.00 5.38
C GLU A 106 -23.68 -5.47 6.82
N GLY A 107 -24.65 -4.85 7.50
CA GLY A 107 -24.99 -5.14 8.89
C GLY A 107 -26.46 -5.53 9.05
N GLY A 108 -26.81 -5.95 10.27
CA GLY A 108 -28.17 -6.40 10.62
C GLY A 108 -28.42 -7.88 10.36
N GLN A 109 -29.53 -8.38 10.92
CA GLN A 109 -29.98 -9.78 10.80
C GLN A 109 -30.21 -10.29 9.35
N PHE A 110 -30.23 -9.39 8.37
CA PHE A 110 -30.37 -9.70 6.95
C PHE A 110 -29.08 -9.50 6.15
N SER A 111 -27.97 -9.21 6.82
CA SER A 111 -26.66 -9.09 6.17
C SER A 111 -26.28 -10.39 5.48
N ILE A 112 -25.72 -10.27 4.27
CA ILE A 112 -25.18 -11.41 3.53
C ILE A 112 -23.92 -11.99 4.17
N PHE A 113 -23.35 -11.31 5.16
CA PHE A 113 -22.13 -11.70 5.86
C PHE A 113 -22.39 -12.49 7.15
N PHE A 114 -23.64 -12.58 7.63
CA PHE A 114 -24.01 -13.34 8.83
C PHE A 114 -24.80 -14.60 8.49
N LYS A 115 -24.84 -15.56 9.43
CA LYS A 115 -25.63 -16.77 9.19
C LYS A 115 -27.11 -16.42 9.28
N LYS A 116 -27.92 -17.10 8.47
CA LYS A 116 -29.37 -16.94 8.50
C LYS A 116 -29.90 -17.23 9.90
N GLY A 117 -30.61 -16.27 10.49
CA GLY A 117 -31.23 -16.40 11.80
C GLY A 117 -30.35 -15.97 12.96
N ASP A 118 -29.13 -15.49 12.71
CA ASP A 118 -28.33 -14.85 13.75
C ASP A 118 -29.09 -13.61 14.26
N PRO A 119 -29.25 -13.46 15.59
CA PRO A 119 -29.98 -12.34 16.15
C PRO A 119 -29.17 -11.05 16.01
N PHE A 120 -29.85 -9.93 15.86
CA PHE A 120 -29.21 -8.61 15.83
C PHE A 120 -29.27 -7.97 17.22
N ASP A 121 -28.53 -8.56 18.14
CA ASP A 121 -28.43 -8.13 19.52
C ASP A 121 -27.27 -7.13 19.63
N LEU A 122 -27.55 -5.88 19.99
CA LEU A 122 -26.57 -4.80 20.19
C LEU A 122 -25.75 -4.99 21.47
#